data_AF-A0A953N3U2-F1
#
_entry.id   AF-A0A953N3U2-F1
#
_cell.length_a   1.000
_cell.length_b   1.000
_cell.length_c   1.000
_cell.angle_alpha   90.00
_cell.angle_beta   90.00
_cell.angle_gamma   90.00
#
_symmetry.space_group_name_H-M   'P 1'
#
loop_
_entity.id
_entity.type
_entity.pdbx_description
1 polymer ?
#
loop_
_entity_poly.entity_id
_entity_poly.type
_entity_poly.pdbx_seq_one_letter_code
_entity_poly.pdbx_strand_id
1 'polypeptide(L)'
;MSPFMSKKSYFLFLLAIFLFGALAGVLILVLIMEKEISLFHQKAEEIKENIEPAEQEIYIFCHKIQDGIEVDLFRQKLRLCEKGTAVEQFQISTGKRETPTPTGEFRVIHKTPMLFSRIAGAWLPFWVGFYNNYGFHELPINIETNTRIGEDKIGQPASLGCVRLKVNEAEKLYHWAEIGTRVLIFGQTP
;
A
#
# COMPACT_ATOMS: atom_id res chain seq x y z
N MET A 1 -34.38 81.06 24.90
CA MET A 1 -34.22 81.28 23.45
C MET A 1 -33.77 79.97 22.84
N SER A 2 -34.64 79.27 22.12
CA SER A 2 -34.31 78.02 21.44
C SER A 2 -33.42 78.32 20.22
N PRO A 3 -32.28 77.65 20.02
CA PRO A 3 -31.45 77.90 18.85
C PRO A 3 -32.12 77.25 17.64
N PHE A 4 -32.72 78.06 16.76
CA PHE A 4 -33.22 77.59 15.48
C PHE A 4 -32.02 77.31 14.58
N MET A 5 -31.79 76.04 14.21
CA MET A 5 -30.73 75.64 13.30
C MET A 5 -30.89 76.30 11.92
N SER A 6 -29.79 76.75 11.32
CA SER A 6 -29.81 77.31 9.96
C SER A 6 -30.11 76.23 8.92
N LYS A 7 -30.68 76.61 7.76
CA LYS A 7 -30.96 75.67 6.65
C LYS A 7 -29.73 74.88 6.20
N LYS A 8 -28.54 75.50 6.19
CA LYS A 8 -27.26 74.83 5.89
C LYS A 8 -26.89 73.81 6.96
N SER A 9 -27.06 74.17 8.23
CA SER A 9 -26.81 73.27 9.37
C SER A 9 -27.77 72.08 9.38
N TYR A 10 -29.03 72.28 9.02
CA TYR A 10 -30.03 71.20 8.91
C TYR A 10 -29.72 70.24 7.75
N PHE A 11 -29.32 70.78 6.58
CA PHE A 11 -28.89 69.96 5.45
C PHE A 11 -27.63 69.13 5.78
N LEU A 12 -26.62 69.73 6.41
CA LEU A 12 -25.41 69.01 6.85
C LEU A 12 -25.72 67.92 7.89
N PHE A 13 -26.67 68.17 8.79
CA PHE A 13 -27.12 67.19 9.77
C PHE A 13 -27.82 66.00 9.10
N LEU A 14 -28.73 66.24 8.15
CA LEU A 14 -29.38 65.17 7.39
C LEU A 14 -28.39 64.39 6.51
N LEU A 15 -27.44 65.08 5.88
CA LEU A 15 -26.38 64.44 5.10
C LEU A 15 -25.49 63.56 5.98
N ALA A 16 -25.13 64.01 7.19
CA ALA A 16 -24.36 63.22 8.14
C ALA A 16 -25.12 61.95 8.59
N ILE A 17 -26.42 62.05 8.85
CA ILE A 17 -27.27 60.88 9.17
C ILE A 17 -27.30 59.90 7.98
N PHE A 18 -27.45 60.40 6.76
CA PHE A 18 -27.48 59.58 5.56
C PHE A 18 -26.13 58.87 5.33
N LEU A 19 -25.02 59.59 5.43
CA LEU A 19 -23.67 59.03 5.27
C LEU A 19 -23.36 57.99 6.36
N PHE A 20 -23.76 58.25 7.60
CA PHE A 20 -23.61 57.29 8.70
C PHE A 20 -24.45 56.02 8.47
N GLY A 21 -25.69 56.17 8.01
CA GLY A 21 -26.56 55.05 7.65
C GLY A 21 -26.00 54.22 6.48
N ALA A 22 -25.46 54.89 5.46
CA ALA A 22 -24.81 54.21 4.32
C ALA A 22 -23.56 53.43 4.76
N LEU A 23 -22.70 54.02 5.59
CA LEU A 23 -21.49 53.37 6.12
C LEU A 23 -21.85 52.16 7.00
N ALA A 24 -22.84 52.32 7.90
CA ALA A 24 -23.33 51.23 8.74
C ALA A 24 -23.92 50.09 7.88
N GLY A 25 -24.65 50.42 6.82
CA GLY A 25 -25.19 49.45 5.87
C GLY A 25 -24.10 48.64 5.14
N VAL A 26 -23.05 49.31 4.66
CA VAL A 26 -21.90 48.64 4.03
C VAL A 26 -21.18 47.74 5.03
N LEU A 27 -20.95 48.20 6.27
CA LEU A 27 -20.30 47.40 7.30
C LEU A 27 -21.11 46.15 7.65
N ILE A 28 -22.43 46.28 7.80
CA ILE A 28 -23.32 45.13 8.04
C ILE A 28 -23.25 44.13 6.88
N LEU A 29 -23.23 44.60 5.64
CA LEU A 29 -23.12 43.74 4.47
C LEU A 29 -21.80 42.96 4.44
N VAL A 30 -20.67 43.63 4.74
CA VAL A 30 -19.35 42.99 4.83
C VAL A 30 -19.35 41.89 5.91
N LEU A 31 -19.90 42.18 7.08
CA LEU A 31 -19.97 41.20 8.18
C LEU A 31 -20.84 39.98 7.84
N ILE A 32 -21.93 40.17 7.08
CA ILE A 32 -22.76 39.06 6.58
C ILE A 32 -21.96 38.19 5.61
N MET A 33 -21.25 38.82 4.66
CA MET A 33 -20.43 38.10 3.68
C MET A 33 -19.29 37.32 4.34
N GLU A 34 -18.59 37.91 5.31
CA GLU A 34 -17.51 37.23 6.04
C GLU A 34 -18.02 35.98 6.78
N LYS A 35 -19.22 36.06 7.36
CA LYS A 35 -19.85 34.93 8.05
C LYS A 35 -20.24 33.81 7.09
N GLU A 36 -20.79 34.13 5.93
CA GLU A 36 -21.13 33.13 4.91
C GLU A 36 -19.89 32.43 4.36
N ILE A 37 -18.81 33.18 4.10
CA ILE A 37 -17.53 32.63 3.65
C ILE A 37 -16.92 31.71 4.72
N SER A 38 -16.97 32.10 6.00
CA SER A 38 -16.48 31.28 7.10
C SER A 38 -17.26 29.97 7.25
N LEU A 39 -18.59 30.03 7.15
CA LEU A 39 -19.44 28.84 7.20
C LEU A 39 -19.16 27.89 6.03
N PHE A 40 -18.96 28.45 4.82
CA PHE A 40 -18.59 27.67 3.65
C PHE A 40 -17.23 26.99 3.81
N HIS A 41 -16.22 27.72 4.32
CA HIS A 41 -14.91 27.15 4.61
C HIS A 41 -14.98 26.03 5.65
N GLN A 42 -15.71 26.24 6.75
CA GLN A 42 -15.87 25.22 7.79
C GLN A 42 -16.49 23.93 7.21
N LYS A 43 -17.55 24.06 6.41
CA LYS A 43 -18.21 22.92 5.77
C LYS A 43 -17.31 22.23 4.75
N ALA A 44 -16.49 22.99 4.02
CA ALA A 44 -15.54 22.43 3.06
C ALA A 44 -14.43 21.62 3.76
N GLU A 45 -13.92 22.09 4.90
CA GLU A 45 -12.93 21.36 5.70
C GLU A 45 -13.52 20.12 6.36
N GLU A 46 -14.74 20.19 6.92
CA GLU A 46 -15.46 19.03 7.44
C GLU A 46 -15.70 17.95 6.37
N ILE A 47 -16.01 18.36 5.13
CA ILE A 47 -16.17 17.43 4.01
C ILE A 47 -14.83 16.78 3.64
N LYS A 48 -13.73 17.53 3.61
CA LYS A 48 -12.39 16.96 3.32
C LYS A 48 -11.97 15.92 4.37
N GLU A 49 -12.14 16.26 5.65
CA GLU A 49 -11.76 15.38 6.76
C GLU A 49 -12.56 14.07 6.78
N ASN A 50 -13.82 14.09 6.31
CA ASN A 50 -14.67 12.91 6.24
C ASN A 50 -14.52 12.08 4.95
N ILE A 51 -13.91 12.61 3.88
CA ILE A 51 -13.69 11.88 2.62
C ILE A 51 -12.35 11.13 2.62
N GLU A 52 -11.30 11.67 3.24
CA GLU A 52 -9.97 11.00 3.29
C GLU A 52 -9.94 9.60 3.95
N PRO A 53 -10.68 9.29 5.03
CA PRO A 53 -10.55 8.00 5.70
C PRO A 53 -11.29 6.83 5.01
N ALA A 54 -12.05 7.07 3.93
CA ALA A 54 -12.91 6.06 3.32
C ALA A 54 -12.35 5.39 2.04
N GLU A 55 -11.33 5.95 1.38
CA GLU A 55 -10.78 5.43 0.11
C GLU A 55 -9.34 4.90 0.19
N GLN A 56 -8.70 4.90 1.36
CA GLN A 56 -7.43 4.22 1.59
C GLN A 56 -7.63 2.82 2.18
N GLU A 57 -8.38 1.97 1.47
CA GLU A 57 -8.00 0.56 1.48
C GLU A 57 -6.57 0.51 0.93
N ILE A 58 -5.61 0.06 1.75
CA ILE A 58 -4.19 0.00 1.37
C ILE A 58 -4.03 -1.07 0.28
N TYR A 59 -4.29 -0.69 -0.97
CA TYR A 59 -4.05 -1.53 -2.12
C TYR A 59 -2.53 -1.71 -2.28
N ILE A 60 -2.07 -2.94 -2.07
CA ILE A 60 -0.67 -3.31 -2.33
C ILE A 60 -0.54 -3.51 -3.83
N PHE A 61 0.07 -2.54 -4.53
CA PHE A 61 0.32 -2.67 -5.96
C PHE A 61 1.44 -3.67 -6.26
N CYS A 62 1.27 -4.42 -7.34
CA CYS A 62 2.35 -5.14 -7.99
C CYS A 62 3.11 -4.15 -8.89
N HIS A 63 4.42 -4.08 -8.71
CA HIS A 63 5.22 -3.02 -9.32
C HIS A 63 5.64 -3.31 -10.75
N LYS A 64 5.72 -4.59 -11.13
CA LYS A 64 6.40 -5.04 -12.34
C LYS A 64 5.58 -6.07 -13.14
N ILE A 65 4.47 -6.59 -12.61
CA ILE A 65 3.62 -7.57 -13.29
C ILE A 65 2.12 -7.30 -13.03
N GLN A 66 1.28 -7.59 -14.03
CA GLN A 66 -0.18 -7.49 -13.92
C GLN A 66 -0.78 -8.73 -13.26
N ASP A 67 -0.47 -9.91 -13.79
CA ASP A 67 -0.98 -11.19 -13.31
C ASP A 67 0.17 -12.20 -13.14
N GLY A 68 0.27 -12.81 -11.96
CA GLY A 68 1.29 -13.81 -11.64
C GLY A 68 1.97 -13.61 -10.29
N ILE A 69 3.14 -14.19 -10.13
CA ILE A 69 3.94 -14.12 -8.90
C ILE A 69 5.03 -13.07 -9.10
N GLU A 70 5.06 -12.06 -8.24
CA GLU A 70 6.10 -11.04 -8.20
C GLU A 70 7.04 -11.29 -7.01
N VAL A 71 8.35 -11.33 -7.26
CA VAL A 71 9.38 -11.51 -6.23
C VAL A 71 10.37 -10.35 -6.25
N ASP A 72 10.41 -9.58 -5.16
CA ASP A 72 11.37 -8.50 -4.93
C ASP A 72 12.51 -9.02 -4.03
N LEU A 73 13.68 -9.26 -4.63
CA LEU A 73 14.86 -9.77 -3.93
C LEU A 73 15.42 -8.77 -2.93
N PHE A 74 15.30 -7.46 -3.15
CA PHE A 74 15.86 -6.50 -2.20
C PHE A 74 14.99 -6.42 -0.94
N ARG A 75 13.66 -6.37 -1.11
CA ARG A 75 12.71 -6.28 0.00
C ARG A 75 12.36 -7.62 0.64
N GLN A 76 12.82 -8.73 0.04
CA GLN A 76 12.45 -10.09 0.45
C GLN A 76 10.92 -10.27 0.52
N LYS A 77 10.22 -9.83 -0.53
CA LYS A 77 8.75 -9.91 -0.61
C LYS A 77 8.30 -10.71 -1.83
N LEU A 78 7.23 -11.48 -1.63
CA LEU A 78 6.49 -12.13 -2.70
C LEU A 78 5.07 -11.56 -2.74
N ARG A 79 4.53 -11.31 -3.93
CA ARG A 79 3.13 -10.93 -4.14
C ARG A 79 2.47 -11.86 -5.14
N LEU A 80 1.22 -12.23 -4.85
CA LEU A 80 0.33 -12.88 -5.80
C LEU A 80 -0.51 -11.80 -6.46
N CYS A 81 -0.30 -11.56 -7.75
CA CYS A 81 -0.81 -10.41 -8.47
C CYS A 81 -1.98 -10.81 -9.37
N GLU A 82 -3.05 -10.03 -9.31
CA GLU A 82 -4.19 -10.06 -10.22
C GLU A 82 -4.53 -8.63 -10.65
N LYS A 83 -4.56 -8.37 -11.96
CA LYS A 83 -4.86 -7.04 -12.54
C LYS A 83 -4.02 -5.89 -11.95
N GLY A 84 -2.77 -6.16 -11.62
CA GLY A 84 -1.80 -5.18 -11.10
C GLY A 84 -1.86 -4.95 -9.58
N THR A 85 -2.76 -5.65 -8.88
CA THR A 85 -2.93 -5.57 -7.43
C THR A 85 -2.53 -6.89 -6.80
N ALA A 86 -1.88 -6.84 -5.64
CA ALA A 86 -1.58 -8.03 -4.87
C ALA A 86 -2.81 -8.51 -4.10
N VAL A 87 -3.29 -9.71 -4.39
CA VAL A 87 -4.34 -10.39 -3.61
C VAL A 87 -3.77 -10.98 -2.31
N GLU A 88 -2.48 -11.30 -2.30
CA GLU A 88 -1.73 -11.74 -1.13
C GLU A 88 -0.29 -11.19 -1.20
N GLN A 89 0.32 -10.92 -0.04
CA GLN A 89 1.73 -10.52 0.07
C GLN A 89 2.40 -11.28 1.22
N PHE A 90 3.54 -11.90 0.94
CA PHE A 90 4.30 -12.70 1.90
C PHE A 90 5.69 -12.12 2.15
N GLN A 91 6.16 -12.22 3.39
CA GLN A 91 7.57 -12.02 3.72
C GLN A 91 8.30 -13.34 3.44
N ILE A 92 9.36 -13.30 2.63
CA ILE A 92 10.04 -14.51 2.13
C ILE A 92 11.52 -14.54 2.51
N SER A 93 12.18 -15.67 2.26
CA SER A 93 13.65 -15.78 2.26
C SER A 93 14.16 -16.42 0.99
N THR A 94 14.89 -15.64 0.21
CA THR A 94 15.52 -16.06 -1.05
C THR A 94 16.94 -16.61 -0.84
N GLY A 95 17.62 -16.90 -1.94
CA GLY A 95 18.99 -17.37 -1.97
C GLY A 95 19.98 -16.35 -1.42
N LYS A 96 20.96 -16.82 -0.67
CA LYS A 96 22.13 -16.03 -0.23
C LYS A 96 22.93 -15.53 -1.43
N ARG A 97 23.84 -14.57 -1.21
CA ARG A 97 24.71 -14.04 -2.27
C ARG A 97 25.56 -15.11 -2.95
N GLU A 98 26.01 -16.11 -2.21
CA GLU A 98 26.84 -17.22 -2.70
C GLU A 98 26.00 -18.26 -3.48
N THR A 99 24.70 -18.29 -3.25
CA THR A 99 23.73 -19.21 -3.87
C THR A 99 22.47 -18.45 -4.27
N PRO A 100 22.58 -17.52 -5.24
CA PRO A 100 21.54 -16.52 -5.49
C PRO A 100 20.29 -17.15 -6.11
N THR A 101 19.13 -16.56 -5.82
CA THR A 101 17.91 -16.82 -6.59
C THR A 101 18.04 -16.15 -7.96
N PRO A 102 17.77 -16.86 -9.07
CA PRO A 102 17.91 -16.30 -10.40
C PRO A 102 16.86 -15.22 -10.64
N THR A 103 17.28 -14.11 -11.25
CA THR A 103 16.37 -13.04 -11.73
C THR A 103 15.90 -13.33 -13.15
N GLY A 104 14.74 -12.79 -13.50
CA GLY A 104 14.15 -12.94 -14.83
C GLY A 104 12.66 -13.24 -14.81
N GLU A 105 12.14 -13.53 -16.00
CA GLU A 105 10.78 -14.00 -16.22
C GLU A 105 10.75 -15.50 -16.39
N PHE A 106 9.93 -16.17 -15.60
CA PHE A 106 9.75 -17.61 -15.58
C PHE A 106 8.26 -17.95 -15.57
N ARG A 107 7.97 -19.25 -15.49
CA ARG A 107 6.62 -19.77 -15.28
C ARG A 107 6.66 -20.93 -14.31
N VAL A 108 5.59 -21.14 -13.56
CA VAL A 108 5.41 -22.36 -12.79
C VAL A 108 5.43 -23.55 -13.76
N ILE A 109 6.35 -24.49 -13.55
CA ILE A 109 6.57 -25.64 -14.43
C ILE A 109 6.04 -26.95 -13.85
N HIS A 110 6.02 -27.09 -12.53
CA HIS A 110 5.47 -28.25 -11.85
C HIS A 110 5.21 -27.95 -10.37
N LYS A 111 4.41 -28.80 -9.73
CA LYS A 111 4.00 -28.69 -8.33
C LYS A 111 4.02 -30.06 -7.68
N THR A 112 4.51 -30.13 -6.45
CA THR A 112 4.48 -31.37 -5.64
C THR A 112 4.17 -31.02 -4.19
N PRO A 113 3.22 -31.70 -3.52
CA PRO A 113 2.89 -31.41 -2.11
C PRO A 113 4.09 -31.56 -1.16
N MET A 114 5.00 -32.48 -1.47
CA MET A 114 6.17 -32.80 -0.65
C MET A 114 7.34 -33.19 -1.56
N LEU A 115 8.37 -32.34 -1.67
CA LEU A 115 9.58 -32.64 -2.44
C LEU A 115 10.73 -33.05 -1.52
N PHE A 116 11.46 -34.12 -1.83
CA PHE A 116 12.71 -34.42 -1.14
C PHE A 116 13.88 -33.72 -1.83
N SER A 117 14.59 -32.83 -1.12
CA SER A 117 15.81 -32.22 -1.62
C SER A 117 17.03 -33.00 -1.16
N ARG A 118 17.71 -33.67 -2.10
CA ARG A 118 18.97 -34.37 -1.82
C ARG A 118 20.09 -33.42 -1.39
N ILE A 119 20.10 -32.20 -1.93
CA ILE A 119 21.12 -31.18 -1.61
C ILE A 119 20.92 -30.66 -0.19
N ALA A 120 19.67 -30.43 0.22
CA ALA A 120 19.38 -29.94 1.56
C ALA A 120 19.26 -31.04 2.62
N GLY A 121 19.13 -32.31 2.20
CA GLY A 121 18.84 -33.44 3.10
C GLY A 121 17.51 -33.25 3.86
N ALA A 122 16.52 -32.62 3.22
CA ALA A 122 15.30 -32.15 3.88
C ALA A 122 14.07 -32.31 2.97
N TRP A 123 12.91 -32.44 3.60
CA TRP A 123 11.62 -32.34 2.92
C TRP A 123 11.24 -30.87 2.71
N LEU A 124 10.72 -30.56 1.52
CA LEU A 124 10.28 -29.23 1.11
C LEU A 124 8.77 -29.32 0.81
N PRO A 125 7.90 -28.96 1.76
CA PRO A 125 6.45 -28.99 1.54
C PRO A 125 6.01 -27.89 0.59
N PHE A 126 4.89 -28.15 -0.09
CA PHE A 126 4.21 -27.22 -0.99
C PHE A 126 5.15 -26.67 -2.08
N TRP A 127 5.89 -27.57 -2.72
CA TRP A 127 6.86 -27.21 -3.75
C TRP A 127 6.17 -26.71 -5.01
N VAL A 128 6.58 -25.53 -5.48
CA VAL A 128 6.18 -24.91 -6.75
C VAL A 128 7.44 -24.56 -7.53
N GLY A 129 7.80 -25.39 -8.51
CA GLY A 129 9.01 -25.19 -9.32
C GLY A 129 8.79 -24.16 -10.43
N PHE A 130 9.79 -23.30 -10.69
CA PHE A 130 9.71 -22.28 -11.77
C PHE A 130 10.89 -22.29 -12.75
N TYR A 131 12.04 -22.85 -12.36
CA TYR A 131 13.22 -22.92 -13.24
C TYR A 131 14.22 -23.96 -12.73
N ASN A 132 14.60 -24.97 -13.55
CA ASN A 132 15.52 -26.03 -13.13
C ASN A 132 15.16 -26.61 -11.74
N ASN A 133 16.10 -26.54 -10.78
CA ASN A 133 15.93 -26.97 -9.39
C ASN A 133 15.55 -25.81 -8.44
N TYR A 134 15.05 -24.70 -8.97
CA TYR A 134 14.57 -23.54 -8.22
C TYR A 134 13.05 -23.58 -8.11
N GLY A 135 12.57 -23.32 -6.90
CA GLY A 135 11.15 -23.29 -6.60
C GLY A 135 10.83 -22.49 -5.36
N PHE A 136 9.54 -22.30 -5.16
CA PHE A 136 8.94 -21.83 -3.92
C PHE A 136 8.63 -23.05 -3.05
N HIS A 137 8.82 -22.92 -1.75
CA HIS A 137 8.44 -23.96 -0.80
C HIS A 137 8.30 -23.41 0.61
N GLU A 138 7.61 -24.17 1.46
CA GLU A 138 7.57 -23.92 2.90
C GLU A 138 8.93 -24.17 3.57
N LEU A 139 9.13 -23.72 4.79
CA LEU A 139 10.36 -24.02 5.54
C LEU A 139 10.75 -25.51 5.48
N PRO A 140 12.01 -25.83 5.12
CA PRO A 140 12.48 -27.21 5.07
C PRO A 140 12.23 -27.96 6.38
N ILE A 141 11.84 -29.23 6.28
CA ILE A 141 11.67 -30.14 7.42
C ILE A 141 12.91 -31.02 7.52
N ASN A 142 13.56 -30.99 8.70
CA ASN A 142 14.63 -31.91 9.03
C ASN A 142 14.12 -33.36 9.08
N ILE A 143 14.81 -34.29 8.41
CA ILE A 143 14.37 -35.69 8.32
C ILE A 143 14.52 -36.49 9.62
N GLU A 144 15.41 -36.08 10.51
CA GLU A 144 15.69 -36.78 11.77
C GLU A 144 14.80 -36.26 12.91
N THR A 145 14.64 -34.93 12.99
CA THR A 145 13.93 -34.27 14.10
C THR A 145 12.50 -33.90 13.77
N ASN A 146 12.10 -33.96 12.49
CA ASN A 146 10.80 -33.50 11.99
C ASN A 146 10.50 -32.02 12.33
N THR A 147 11.52 -31.19 12.49
CA THR A 147 11.39 -29.77 12.82
C THR A 147 11.58 -28.88 11.59
N ARG A 148 10.95 -27.70 11.60
CA ARG A 148 11.12 -26.66 10.57
C ARG A 148 12.43 -25.91 10.76
N ILE A 149 13.14 -25.68 9.66
CA ILE A 149 14.45 -25.04 9.65
C ILE A 149 14.36 -23.63 9.08
N GLY A 150 14.86 -22.64 9.84
CA GLY A 150 15.10 -21.28 9.34
C GLY A 150 13.89 -20.35 9.39
N GLU A 151 12.92 -20.59 10.28
CA GLU A 151 11.81 -19.66 10.57
C GLU A 151 12.35 -18.29 11.02
N ASP A 152 13.38 -18.29 11.86
CA ASP A 152 14.08 -17.09 12.36
C ASP A 152 14.79 -16.29 11.25
N LYS A 153 14.90 -16.86 10.05
CA LYS A 153 15.53 -16.23 8.90
C LYS A 153 14.53 -15.63 7.92
N ILE A 154 13.22 -15.80 8.11
CA ILE A 154 12.22 -15.22 7.20
C ILE A 154 12.38 -13.69 7.16
N GLY A 155 12.51 -13.16 5.94
CA GLY A 155 12.75 -11.74 5.68
C GLY A 155 14.20 -11.38 5.38
N GLN A 156 15.11 -12.35 5.44
CA GLN A 156 16.50 -12.20 4.99
C GLN A 156 16.92 -13.31 4.02
N PRO A 157 17.91 -13.09 3.14
CA PRO A 157 18.48 -14.13 2.29
C PRO A 157 19.07 -15.27 3.12
N ALA A 158 18.64 -16.51 2.86
CA ALA A 158 18.98 -17.64 3.71
C ALA A 158 19.02 -19.00 3.01
N SER A 159 18.50 -19.10 1.79
CA SER A 159 18.38 -20.37 1.08
C SER A 159 19.57 -20.66 0.15
N LEU A 160 19.56 -21.85 -0.45
CA LEU A 160 20.47 -22.26 -1.52
C LEU A 160 19.95 -21.87 -2.92
N GLY A 161 19.10 -20.84 -3.00
CA GLY A 161 18.55 -20.32 -4.25
C GLY A 161 17.02 -20.38 -4.34
N CYS A 162 16.38 -21.31 -3.64
CA CYS A 162 14.92 -21.39 -3.58
C CYS A 162 14.29 -20.22 -2.80
N VAL A 163 12.98 -20.01 -2.95
CA VAL A 163 12.24 -18.98 -2.20
C VAL A 163 11.47 -19.67 -1.08
N ARG A 164 11.83 -19.37 0.17
CA ARG A 164 11.18 -19.94 1.36
C ARG A 164 10.02 -19.06 1.81
N LEU A 165 8.90 -19.70 2.12
CA LEU A 165 7.72 -19.10 2.72
C LEU A 165 7.46 -19.69 4.11
N LYS A 166 6.70 -18.96 4.94
CA LYS A 166 6.26 -19.46 6.24
C LYS A 166 5.25 -20.59 6.08
N VAL A 167 5.00 -21.26 7.22
CA VAL A 167 3.92 -22.23 7.33
C VAL A 167 2.58 -21.58 6.94
N ASN A 168 1.72 -22.33 6.22
CA ASN A 168 0.45 -21.89 5.63
C ASN A 168 0.57 -20.91 4.44
N GLU A 169 1.55 -20.00 4.42
CA GLU A 169 1.76 -19.09 3.27
C GLU A 169 2.20 -19.87 2.02
N ALA A 170 3.06 -20.88 2.20
CA ALA A 170 3.47 -21.78 1.12
C ALA A 170 2.29 -22.57 0.54
N GLU A 171 1.40 -23.06 1.40
CA GLU A 171 0.19 -23.79 1.01
C GLU A 171 -0.77 -22.89 0.20
N LYS A 172 -0.98 -21.65 0.66
CA LYS A 172 -1.76 -20.65 -0.10
C LYS A 172 -1.19 -20.43 -1.49
N LEU A 173 0.12 -20.17 -1.60
CA LEU A 173 0.79 -20.01 -2.89
C LEU A 173 0.63 -21.27 -3.75
N TYR A 174 0.81 -22.45 -3.16
CA TYR A 174 0.69 -23.72 -3.86
C TYR A 174 -0.72 -23.92 -4.42
N HIS A 175 -1.78 -23.58 -3.69
CA HIS A 175 -3.15 -23.72 -4.20
C HIS A 175 -3.53 -22.62 -5.19
N TRP A 176 -3.07 -21.39 -4.98
CA TRP A 176 -3.37 -20.27 -5.89
C TRP A 176 -2.66 -20.39 -7.25
N ALA A 177 -1.39 -20.83 -7.26
CA ALA A 177 -0.60 -20.86 -8.48
C ALA A 177 -0.90 -22.09 -9.34
N GLU A 178 -1.34 -21.88 -10.58
CA GLU A 178 -1.46 -22.94 -11.58
C GLU A 178 -0.17 -23.18 -12.36
N ILE A 179 -0.03 -24.35 -12.99
CA ILE A 179 1.05 -24.59 -13.95
C ILE A 179 0.91 -23.57 -15.09
N GLY A 180 2.00 -22.89 -15.43
CA GLY A 180 2.04 -21.81 -16.42
C GLY A 180 1.89 -20.40 -15.85
N THR A 181 1.52 -20.25 -14.57
CA THR A 181 1.48 -18.95 -13.88
C THR A 181 2.81 -18.24 -14.04
N ARG A 182 2.78 -16.97 -14.46
CA ARG A 182 3.98 -16.15 -14.66
C ARG A 182 4.68 -15.91 -13.34
N VAL A 183 6.01 -15.89 -13.37
CA VAL A 183 6.85 -15.58 -12.22
C VAL A 183 7.85 -14.53 -12.66
N LEU A 184 7.86 -13.38 -11.98
CA LEU A 184 8.83 -12.32 -12.23
C LEU A 184 9.68 -12.11 -10.97
N ILE A 185 11.00 -12.33 -11.12
CA ILE A 185 11.96 -12.17 -10.03
C ILE A 185 12.93 -11.05 -10.40
N PHE A 186 13.03 -10.02 -9.55
CA PHE A 186 13.85 -8.85 -9.83
C PHE A 186 14.53 -8.31 -8.56
N GLY A 187 15.47 -7.38 -8.76
CA GLY A 187 16.29 -6.80 -7.70
C GLY A 187 17.56 -7.59 -7.46
N GLN A 188 18.28 -7.24 -6.39
CA GLN A 188 19.50 -7.94 -5.97
C GLN A 188 19.38 -8.32 -4.51
N THR A 189 19.90 -9.50 -4.17
CA THR A 189 20.00 -9.98 -2.80
C THR A 189 20.82 -8.99 -1.95
N PRO A 190 20.27 -8.48 -0.82
CA PRO A 190 20.97 -7.57 0.09
C PRO A 190 22.25 -8.12 0.71
#